data_AF-A0A087UAS8-F1
#
_entry.id   AF-A0A087UAS8-F1
#
_cell.length_a   1.000
_cell.length_b   1.000
_cell.length_c   1.000
_cell.angle_alpha   90.00
_cell.angle_beta   90.00
_cell.angle_gamma   90.00
#
_symmetry.space_group_name_H-M   'P 1'
#
loop_
_entity.id
_entity.type
_entity.pdbx_description
1 polymer ?
#
loop_
_entity_poly.entity_id
_entity_poly.type
_entity_poly.pdbx_seq_one_letter_code
_entity_poly.pdbx_strand_id
1 'polypeptide(L)'
;MFVDNPNELIGKDLHFMVKILGCRGLPSRFNDIRCKYKVYLDTEDNTTEVISDTSNPDFNHKRLFSFKRVTQSLVEYLKEGYIMVQIWGKQTARKSAVTRAQGKNTKEMFQADLLNNANTLMKGFRMNGRVVDPNKQSIIVELLLMKKQQHRQQQRLENIRRMIDIAETHKKKRLPVSLVKDLYSTTSAEVAEELLQKVPSGN
;
A
#
# COMPACT_ATOMS: atom_id res chain seq x y z
N MET A 1 27.53 -36.56 6.02
CA MET A 1 28.80 -36.20 6.69
C MET A 1 28.48 -35.04 7.61
N PHE A 2 28.56 -35.25 8.92
CA PHE A 2 28.47 -34.15 9.88
C PHE A 2 29.87 -33.56 10.01
N VAL A 3 29.97 -32.24 10.01
CA VAL A 3 31.22 -31.50 10.13
C VAL A 3 31.21 -30.86 11.50
N ASP A 4 32.01 -31.39 12.42
CA ASP A 4 32.02 -30.91 13.81
C ASP A 4 32.83 -29.62 13.96
N ASN A 5 33.89 -29.45 13.15
CA ASN A 5 34.67 -28.22 13.10
C ASN A 5 34.69 -27.64 11.68
N PRO A 6 34.18 -26.40 11.46
CA PRO A 6 34.13 -25.76 10.14
C PRO A 6 35.49 -25.68 9.43
N ASN A 7 36.58 -25.59 10.19
CA ASN A 7 37.94 -25.50 9.64
C ASN A 7 38.39 -26.79 8.93
N GLU A 8 37.77 -27.93 9.20
CA GLU A 8 38.09 -29.20 8.52
C GLU A 8 37.66 -29.23 7.05
N LEU A 9 36.85 -28.26 6.63
CA LEU A 9 36.43 -28.11 5.24
C LEU A 9 37.52 -27.48 4.37
N ILE A 10 38.47 -26.74 4.97
CA ILE A 10 39.51 -26.01 4.24
C ILE A 10 40.33 -27.00 3.39
N GLY A 11 40.48 -26.67 2.11
CA GLY A 11 41.21 -27.49 1.14
C GLY A 11 40.45 -28.71 0.61
N LYS A 12 39.29 -29.05 1.17
CA LYS A 12 38.39 -30.11 0.65
C LYS A 12 37.41 -29.54 -0.36
N ASP A 13 36.81 -30.42 -1.17
CA ASP A 13 35.72 -30.06 -2.07
C ASP A 13 34.40 -30.04 -1.30
N LEU A 14 33.64 -28.95 -1.48
CA LEU A 14 32.35 -28.76 -0.82
C LEU A 14 31.25 -28.63 -1.88
N HIS A 15 30.22 -29.44 -1.71
CA HIS A 15 29.04 -29.43 -2.55
C HIS A 15 27.79 -29.31 -1.67
N PHE A 16 26.95 -28.32 -1.94
CA PHE A 16 25.67 -28.19 -1.27
C PHE A 16 24.57 -27.72 -2.22
N MET A 17 23.33 -28.08 -1.90
CA MET A 17 22.17 -27.76 -2.72
C MET A 17 21.28 -26.76 -2.01
N VAL A 18 21.01 -25.64 -2.65
CA VAL A 18 19.98 -24.69 -2.22
C VAL A 18 18.66 -25.12 -2.85
N LYS A 19 17.64 -25.32 -2.00
CA LYS A 19 16.29 -25.68 -2.42
C LYS A 19 15.31 -24.59 -2.01
N ILE A 20 14.59 -24.02 -2.98
CA ILE A 20 13.51 -23.07 -2.73
C ILE A 20 12.21 -23.78 -3.10
N LEU A 21 11.46 -24.22 -2.09
CA LEU A 21 10.22 -24.99 -2.30
C LEU A 21 9.11 -24.09 -2.86
N GLY A 22 8.85 -22.97 -2.21
CA GLY A 22 7.76 -22.08 -2.55
C GLY A 22 7.63 -20.92 -1.56
N CYS A 23 6.69 -20.03 -1.84
CA CYS A 23 6.26 -18.99 -0.92
C CYS A 23 4.78 -19.18 -0.59
N ARG A 24 4.33 -18.66 0.55
CA ARG A 24 2.94 -18.73 1.00
C ARG A 24 2.46 -17.37 1.51
N GLY A 25 1.17 -17.11 1.33
CA GLY A 25 0.51 -15.92 1.87
C GLY A 25 0.92 -14.61 1.19
N LEU A 26 1.34 -14.66 -0.08
CA LEU A 26 1.72 -13.43 -0.79
C LEU A 26 0.48 -12.59 -1.11
N PRO A 27 0.57 -11.24 -1.02
CA PRO A 27 -0.54 -10.36 -1.37
C PRO A 27 -1.00 -10.58 -2.82
N SER A 28 -2.31 -10.73 -3.03
CA SER A 28 -2.93 -10.99 -4.35
C SER A 28 -2.76 -9.87 -5.39
N ARG A 29 -2.17 -8.74 -5.00
CA ARG A 29 -1.84 -7.61 -5.89
C ARG A 29 -0.56 -7.85 -6.71
N PHE A 30 0.20 -8.89 -6.41
CA PHE A 30 1.43 -9.23 -7.11
C PHE A 30 1.21 -10.49 -7.94
N ASN A 31 1.67 -10.46 -9.18
CA ASN A 31 1.69 -11.56 -10.12
C ASN A 31 3.12 -11.78 -10.63
N ASP A 32 3.34 -12.79 -11.46
CA ASP A 32 4.66 -13.09 -12.06
C ASP A 32 5.76 -13.13 -10.98
N ILE A 33 5.55 -13.98 -9.98
CA ILE A 33 6.38 -14.06 -8.78
C ILE A 33 7.61 -14.92 -9.07
N ARG A 34 8.78 -14.48 -8.63
CA ARG A 34 10.04 -15.22 -8.69
C ARG A 34 10.92 -14.91 -7.48
N CYS A 35 11.82 -15.82 -7.15
CA CYS A 35 12.87 -15.58 -6.17
C CYS A 35 14.21 -15.29 -6.85
N LYS A 36 15.00 -14.41 -6.25
CA LYS A 36 16.37 -14.09 -6.63
C LYS A 36 17.30 -14.23 -5.44
N TYR A 37 18.48 -14.79 -5.63
CA TYR A 37 19.48 -14.94 -4.58
C TYR A 37 20.89 -15.04 -5.15
N LYS A 38 21.88 -14.73 -4.31
CA LYS A 38 23.31 -14.85 -4.62
C LYS A 38 23.99 -15.68 -3.56
N VAL A 39 24.90 -16.55 -3.99
CA VAL A 39 25.76 -17.34 -3.09
C VAL A 39 27.19 -16.87 -3.29
N TYR A 40 27.98 -16.89 -2.22
CA TYR A 40 29.42 -16.62 -2.18
C TYR A 40 30.12 -16.33 -3.52
N LEU A 41 30.51 -15.07 -3.75
CA LEU A 41 31.21 -14.59 -4.94
C LEU A 41 30.47 -14.73 -6.28
N ASP A 42 29.17 -15.08 -6.29
CA ASP A 42 28.36 -15.03 -7.50
C ASP A 42 28.27 -13.59 -8.03
N THR A 43 28.64 -13.42 -9.30
CA THR A 43 28.51 -12.15 -10.02
C THR A 43 27.04 -11.87 -10.39
N GLU A 44 26.33 -12.91 -10.83
CA GLU A 44 24.94 -12.84 -11.29
C GLU A 44 23.94 -13.38 -10.26
N ASP A 45 22.71 -12.89 -10.32
CA ASP A 45 21.63 -13.40 -9.48
C ASP A 45 21.18 -14.77 -9.99
N ASN A 46 21.12 -15.77 -9.10
CA ASN A 46 20.39 -17.00 -9.38
C ASN A 46 18.88 -16.70 -9.26
N THR A 47 18.10 -17.09 -10.26
CA THR A 47 16.66 -16.83 -10.28
C THR A 47 15.85 -18.12 -10.42
N THR A 48 14.70 -18.19 -9.73
CA THR A 48 13.73 -19.25 -9.96
C THR A 48 12.91 -18.99 -11.22
N GLU A 49 12.15 -20.01 -11.63
CA GLU A 49 11.08 -19.83 -12.60
C GLU A 49 10.04 -18.80 -12.10
N VAL A 50 9.38 -18.16 -13.05
CA VAL A 50 8.31 -17.19 -12.80
C VAL A 50 7.00 -17.94 -12.71
N ILE A 51 6.29 -17.77 -11.59
CA ILE A 51 4.97 -18.38 -11.36
C ILE A 51 3.94 -17.28 -11.22
N SER A 52 2.87 -17.41 -11.99
CA SER A 52 1.79 -16.43 -12.08
C SER A 52 0.49 -16.97 -11.49
N ASP A 53 -0.46 -16.06 -11.26
CA ASP A 53 -1.85 -16.30 -10.86
C ASP A 53 -2.06 -17.07 -9.55
N THR A 54 -1.08 -17.00 -8.64
CA THR A 54 -1.17 -17.60 -7.31
C THR A 54 -0.52 -16.73 -6.24
N SER A 55 -1.10 -16.73 -5.04
CA SER A 55 -0.50 -16.16 -3.82
C SER A 55 0.44 -17.15 -3.11
N ASN A 56 0.48 -18.39 -3.59
CA ASN A 56 1.20 -19.51 -2.99
C ASN A 56 2.03 -20.22 -4.07
N PRO A 57 3.05 -19.57 -4.66
CA PRO A 57 3.84 -20.18 -5.73
C PRO A 57 4.69 -21.33 -5.22
N ASP A 58 4.74 -22.43 -5.99
CA ASP A 58 5.57 -23.60 -5.76
C ASP A 58 6.67 -23.69 -6.81
N PHE A 59 7.86 -23.18 -6.46
CA PHE A 59 9.01 -23.14 -7.36
C PHE A 59 9.68 -24.49 -7.53
N ASN A 60 9.73 -25.31 -6.47
CA ASN A 60 10.49 -26.57 -6.42
C ASN A 60 11.94 -26.44 -6.96
N HIS A 61 12.52 -25.26 -6.83
CA HIS A 61 13.80 -24.90 -7.42
C HIS A 61 14.94 -25.57 -6.64
N LYS A 62 15.90 -26.13 -7.38
CA LYS A 62 17.08 -26.81 -6.82
C LYS A 62 18.31 -26.38 -7.59
N ARG A 63 19.31 -25.86 -6.88
CA ARG A 63 20.60 -25.49 -7.47
C ARG A 63 21.73 -26.10 -6.65
N LEU A 64 22.61 -26.83 -7.32
CA LEU A 64 23.82 -27.38 -6.71
C LEU A 64 24.96 -26.36 -6.86
N PHE A 65 25.59 -26.02 -5.74
CA PHE A 65 26.80 -25.22 -5.69
C PHE A 65 27.98 -26.12 -5.38
N SER A 66 29.06 -25.94 -6.15
CA SER A 66 30.24 -26.80 -6.11
C SER A 66 31.48 -25.94 -6.01
N PHE A 67 32.16 -26.01 -4.87
CA PHE A 67 33.39 -25.29 -4.60
C PHE A 67 34.55 -26.27 -4.52
N LYS A 68 35.45 -26.21 -5.51
CA LYS A 68 36.68 -26.99 -5.51
C LYS A 68 37.70 -26.30 -4.60
N ARG A 69 38.14 -27.00 -3.55
CA ARG A 69 38.99 -26.47 -2.46
C ARG A 69 38.37 -25.26 -1.75
N VAL A 70 37.76 -25.52 -0.61
CA VAL A 70 37.23 -24.47 0.27
C VAL A 70 38.37 -23.61 0.83
N THR A 71 38.21 -22.29 0.75
CA THR A 71 39.11 -21.30 1.37
C THR A 71 38.60 -20.88 2.74
N GLN A 72 39.47 -20.28 3.57
CA GLN A 72 39.08 -19.72 4.86
C GLN A 72 37.90 -18.74 4.74
N SER A 73 37.92 -17.89 3.71
CA SER A 73 36.87 -16.90 3.45
C SER A 73 35.50 -17.54 3.14
N LEU A 74 35.48 -18.71 2.49
CA LEU A 74 34.24 -19.45 2.25
C LEU A 74 33.71 -20.08 3.55
N VAL A 75 34.60 -20.60 4.40
CA VAL A 75 34.21 -21.12 5.73
C VAL A 75 33.61 -20.00 6.59
N GLU A 76 34.24 -18.83 6.60
CA GLU A 76 33.76 -17.66 7.31
C GLU A 76 32.41 -17.19 6.77
N TYR A 77 32.24 -17.12 5.45
CA TYR A 77 30.95 -16.82 4.82
C TYR A 77 29.85 -17.82 5.20
N LEU A 78 30.16 -19.12 5.25
CA LEU A 78 29.18 -20.13 5.64
C LEU A 78 28.85 -20.10 7.14
N LYS A 79 29.79 -19.65 7.97
CA LYS A 79 29.64 -19.59 9.43
C LYS A 79 28.90 -18.33 9.89
N GLU A 80 29.24 -17.17 9.32
CA GLU A 80 28.77 -15.86 9.79
C GLU A 80 27.91 -15.13 8.75
N GLY A 81 28.00 -15.54 7.49
CA GLY A 81 27.22 -14.97 6.42
C GLY A 81 25.78 -15.49 6.37
N TYR A 82 25.03 -14.92 5.42
CA TYR A 82 23.65 -15.29 5.15
C TYR A 82 23.40 -15.27 3.65
N ILE A 83 22.47 -16.10 3.20
CA ILE A 83 21.95 -16.06 1.83
C ILE A 83 20.67 -15.24 1.85
N MET A 84 20.70 -14.08 1.20
CA MET A 84 19.51 -13.25 1.04
C MET A 84 18.68 -13.74 -0.15
N VAL A 85 17.49 -14.27 0.13
CA VAL A 85 16.50 -14.64 -0.88
C VAL A 85 15.48 -13.51 -1.00
N GLN A 86 15.48 -12.85 -2.16
CA GLN A 86 14.55 -11.77 -2.46
C GLN A 86 13.37 -12.30 -3.28
N ILE A 87 12.16 -11.95 -2.86
CA ILE A 87 10.93 -12.29 -3.59
C ILE A 87 10.53 -11.07 -4.43
N TRP A 88 10.42 -11.28 -5.73
CA TRP A 88 10.02 -10.26 -6.69
C TRP A 88 8.68 -10.65 -7.31
N GLY A 89 7.82 -9.66 -7.53
CA GLY A 89 6.55 -9.86 -8.24
C GLY A 89 6.16 -8.58 -8.98
N LYS A 90 5.51 -8.75 -10.13
CA LYS A 90 4.93 -7.65 -10.91
C LYS A 90 3.60 -7.25 -10.28
N GLN A 91 3.48 -5.98 -9.91
CA GLN A 91 2.20 -5.47 -9.40
C GLN A 91 1.17 -5.48 -10.53
N THR A 92 0.07 -6.21 -10.32
CA THR A 92 -1.08 -6.14 -11.24
C THR A 92 -2.00 -5.00 -10.81
N ALA A 93 -2.38 -4.17 -11.77
CA ALA A 93 -3.47 -3.23 -11.56
C ALA A 93 -4.73 -4.03 -11.19
N ARG A 94 -5.51 -3.53 -10.23
CA ARG A 94 -6.76 -4.21 -9.81
C ARG A 94 -7.56 -4.54 -11.06
N LYS A 95 -8.06 -5.78 -11.19
CA LYS A 95 -8.86 -6.20 -12.36
C LYS A 95 -10.01 -5.23 -12.66
N SER A 96 -10.60 -4.61 -11.62
CA SER A 96 -11.60 -3.54 -11.71
C SER A 96 -11.12 -2.27 -12.44
N ALA A 97 -9.83 -1.94 -12.38
CA ALA A 97 -9.21 -0.84 -13.10
C ALA A 97 -8.86 -1.25 -14.55
N VAL A 98 -8.44 -2.49 -14.78
CA VAL A 98 -8.08 -2.99 -16.12
C VAL A 98 -9.31 -3.15 -17.03
N THR A 99 -10.43 -3.67 -16.51
CA THR A 99 -11.70 -3.69 -17.27
C THR A 99 -12.27 -2.29 -17.56
N ARG A 100 -11.87 -1.26 -16.80
CA ARG A 100 -12.23 0.15 -17.07
C ARG A 100 -11.27 0.85 -18.04
N ALA A 101 -10.06 0.32 -18.22
CA ALA A 101 -8.97 0.96 -18.96
C ALA A 101 -8.78 0.43 -20.39
N GLN A 102 -9.51 -0.61 -20.80
CA GLN A 102 -9.52 -1.07 -22.20
C GLN A 102 -10.16 0.02 -23.10
N GLY A 103 -9.32 0.82 -23.75
CA GLY A 103 -9.70 1.73 -24.84
C GLY A 103 -10.17 3.13 -24.45
N LYS A 104 -9.97 3.61 -23.21
CA LYS A 104 -10.42 4.94 -22.79
C LYS A 104 -9.27 5.80 -22.26
N ASN A 105 -9.25 7.07 -22.67
CA ASN A 105 -8.28 8.06 -22.19
C ASN A 105 -8.54 8.36 -20.69
N THR A 106 -7.50 8.69 -19.93
CA THR A 106 -7.53 9.04 -18.50
C THR A 106 -8.59 10.11 -18.17
N LYS A 107 -8.86 11.04 -19.10
CA LYS A 107 -9.92 12.06 -18.98
C LYS A 107 -11.33 11.47 -19.07
N GLU A 108 -11.54 10.52 -19.96
CA GLU A 108 -12.82 9.82 -20.15
C GLU A 108 -13.11 8.85 -19.02
N MET A 109 -12.05 8.25 -18.44
CA MET A 109 -12.19 7.36 -17.28
C MET A 109 -12.65 8.13 -16.03
N PHE A 110 -12.15 9.35 -15.82
CA PHE A 110 -12.60 10.22 -14.73
C PHE A 110 -14.08 10.61 -14.88
N GLN A 111 -14.50 10.94 -16.10
CA GLN A 111 -15.89 11.30 -16.40
C GLN A 111 -16.82 10.09 -16.25
N ALA A 112 -16.38 8.90 -16.69
CA ALA A 112 -17.11 7.65 -16.52
C ALA A 112 -17.19 7.20 -15.06
N ASP A 113 -16.15 7.42 -14.24
CA ASP A 113 -16.20 7.15 -12.79
C ASP A 113 -17.13 8.11 -12.05
N LEU A 114 -17.19 9.38 -12.47
CA LEU A 114 -18.15 10.35 -11.93
C LEU A 114 -19.60 9.91 -12.21
N LEU A 115 -19.87 9.49 -13.45
CA LEU A 115 -21.18 9.00 -13.89
C LEU A 115 -21.54 7.63 -13.28
N ASN A 116 -20.57 6.73 -13.10
CA ASN A 116 -20.81 5.43 -12.48
C ASN A 116 -21.04 5.54 -10.98
N ASN A 117 -20.34 6.43 -10.27
CA ASN A 117 -20.62 6.69 -8.86
C ASN A 117 -22.03 7.31 -8.69
N ALA A 118 -22.45 8.18 -9.61
CA ALA A 118 -23.83 8.67 -9.66
C ALA A 118 -24.84 7.53 -9.93
N ASN A 119 -24.58 6.65 -10.90
CA ASN A 119 -25.45 5.52 -11.23
C ASN A 119 -25.53 4.45 -10.12
N THR A 120 -24.46 4.27 -9.34
CA THR A 120 -24.45 3.32 -8.21
C THR A 120 -25.26 3.86 -7.03
N LEU A 121 -25.25 5.18 -6.83
CA LEU A 121 -26.18 5.86 -5.92
C LEU A 121 -27.63 5.78 -6.42
N MET A 122 -27.88 5.86 -7.74
CA MET A 122 -29.22 5.77 -8.34
C MET A 122 -29.83 4.35 -8.27
N LYS A 123 -29.03 3.29 -8.41
CA LYS A 123 -29.51 1.89 -8.31
C LYS A 123 -29.84 1.43 -6.87
N GLY A 124 -29.36 2.15 -5.86
CA GLY A 124 -29.50 1.77 -4.44
C GLY A 124 -30.83 2.17 -3.77
N PHE A 125 -31.65 3.04 -4.37
CA PHE A 125 -32.89 3.54 -3.75
C PHE A 125 -34.09 2.64 -4.02
N ARG A 126 -34.12 1.45 -3.39
CA ARG A 126 -35.35 0.69 -3.16
C ARG A 126 -35.91 1.07 -1.80
N MET A 127 -36.82 2.04 -1.72
CA MET A 127 -37.59 2.27 -0.49
C MET A 127 -38.85 1.41 -0.51
N ASN A 128 -39.00 0.52 0.48
CA ASN A 128 -40.18 -0.33 0.69
C ASN A 128 -40.68 -1.07 -0.57
N GLY A 129 -39.77 -1.64 -1.36
CA GLY A 129 -40.10 -2.49 -2.51
C GLY A 129 -40.74 -1.77 -3.71
N ARG A 130 -40.87 -0.43 -3.69
CA ARG A 130 -41.40 0.35 -4.82
C ARG A 130 -40.27 0.96 -5.62
N VAL A 131 -40.38 0.89 -6.95
CA VAL A 131 -39.49 1.59 -7.88
C VAL A 131 -39.78 3.08 -7.72
N VAL A 132 -38.81 3.81 -7.18
CA VAL A 132 -38.92 5.27 -7.05
C VAL A 132 -38.75 5.88 -8.44
N ASP A 133 -39.65 6.80 -8.80
CA ASP A 133 -39.61 7.54 -10.07
C ASP A 133 -38.22 8.16 -10.31
N PRO A 134 -37.63 8.04 -11.52
CA PRO A 134 -36.33 8.63 -11.87
C PRO A 134 -36.18 10.11 -11.47
N ASN A 135 -37.23 10.90 -11.57
CA ASN A 135 -37.22 12.32 -11.18
C ASN A 135 -37.16 12.51 -9.66
N LYS A 136 -37.77 11.61 -8.88
CA LYS A 136 -37.67 11.64 -7.41
C LYS A 136 -36.32 11.13 -6.94
N GLN A 137 -35.72 10.18 -7.67
CA GLN A 137 -34.38 9.65 -7.37
C GLN A 137 -33.29 10.69 -7.60
N SER A 138 -33.34 11.44 -8.71
CA SER A 138 -32.38 12.52 -8.98
C SER A 138 -32.41 13.58 -7.88
N ILE A 139 -33.60 13.98 -7.44
CA ILE A 139 -33.78 14.92 -6.32
C ILE A 139 -33.22 14.35 -5.02
N ILE A 140 -33.43 13.08 -4.70
CA ILE A 140 -32.88 12.45 -3.49
C ILE A 140 -31.35 12.43 -3.52
N VAL A 141 -30.75 12.08 -4.67
CA VAL A 141 -29.30 12.07 -4.83
C VAL A 141 -28.72 13.47 -4.69
N GLU A 142 -29.33 14.46 -5.34
CA GLU A 142 -28.95 15.87 -5.21
C GLU A 142 -29.03 16.32 -3.74
N LEU A 143 -30.13 15.99 -3.07
CA LEU A 143 -30.35 16.34 -1.66
C LEU A 143 -29.34 15.67 -0.72
N LEU A 144 -28.90 14.45 -1.03
CA LEU A 144 -27.84 13.77 -0.27
C LEU A 144 -26.46 14.38 -0.51
N LEU A 145 -26.14 14.74 -1.75
CA LEU A 145 -24.91 15.45 -2.07
C LEU A 145 -24.88 16.82 -1.39
N MET A 146 -26.00 17.54 -1.43
CA MET A 146 -26.17 18.81 -0.72
C MET A 146 -26.03 18.63 0.79
N LYS A 147 -26.67 17.62 1.40
CA LYS A 147 -26.51 17.32 2.84
C LYS A 147 -25.07 17.00 3.20
N LYS A 148 -24.36 16.22 2.37
CA LYS A 148 -22.94 15.88 2.59
C LYS A 148 -22.05 17.13 2.48
N GLN A 149 -22.32 18.01 1.52
CA GLN A 149 -21.63 19.29 1.38
C GLN A 149 -21.92 20.21 2.56
N GLN A 150 -23.18 20.30 2.99
CA GLN A 150 -23.60 21.08 4.16
C GLN A 150 -22.89 20.59 5.42
N HIS A 151 -22.81 19.26 5.63
CA HIS A 151 -22.10 18.69 6.77
C HIS A 151 -20.61 19.06 6.77
N ARG A 152 -19.94 19.02 5.59
CA ARG A 152 -18.54 19.47 5.46
C ARG A 152 -18.37 20.95 5.77
N GLN A 153 -19.30 21.80 5.32
CA GLN A 153 -19.27 23.23 5.64
C GLN A 153 -19.49 23.48 7.13
N GLN A 154 -20.42 22.76 7.75
CA GLN A 154 -20.69 22.85 9.17
C GLN A 154 -19.48 22.41 10.01
N GLN A 155 -18.81 21.32 9.63
CA GLN A 155 -17.58 20.88 10.28
C GLN A 155 -16.46 21.93 10.22
N ARG A 156 -16.31 22.63 9.09
CA ARG A 156 -15.34 23.74 8.96
C ARG A 156 -15.69 24.91 9.88
N LEU A 157 -16.97 25.25 9.98
CA LEU A 157 -17.44 26.31 10.89
C LEU A 157 -17.23 25.91 12.36
N GLU A 158 -17.49 24.65 12.71
CA GLU A 158 -17.21 24.13 14.05
C GLU A 158 -15.73 24.21 14.42
N ASN A 159 -14.83 23.88 13.49
CA ASN A 159 -13.39 24.01 13.71
C ASN A 159 -13.00 25.47 13.99
N ILE A 160 -13.53 26.42 13.20
CA ILE A 160 -13.29 27.86 13.43
C ILE A 160 -13.85 28.29 14.79
N ARG A 161 -15.03 27.82 15.17
CA ARG A 161 -15.62 28.11 16.48
C ARG A 161 -14.73 27.63 17.62
N ARG A 162 -14.26 26.38 17.56
CA ARG A 162 -13.32 25.82 18.55
C ARG A 162 -12.03 26.63 18.63
N MET A 163 -11.50 27.10 17.50
CA MET A 163 -10.33 27.97 17.47
C MET A 163 -10.57 29.31 18.20
N ILE A 164 -11.75 29.90 18.03
CA ILE A 164 -12.14 31.13 18.73
C ILE A 164 -12.24 30.86 20.24
N ASP A 165 -12.91 29.78 20.65
CA ASP A 165 -13.05 29.40 22.06
C ASP A 165 -11.67 29.21 22.75
N ILE A 166 -10.73 28.55 22.05
CA ILE A 166 -9.34 28.39 22.52
C ILE A 166 -8.62 29.75 22.61
N ALA A 167 -8.79 30.61 21.61
CA ALA A 167 -8.18 31.94 21.60
C ALA A 167 -8.72 32.84 22.74
N GLU A 168 -10.02 32.77 23.04
CA GLU A 168 -10.64 33.46 24.17
C GLU A 168 -10.12 32.95 25.51
N THR A 169 -10.00 31.62 25.66
CA THR A 169 -9.43 30.98 26.86
C THR A 169 -8.00 31.45 27.11
N HIS A 170 -7.20 31.60 26.06
CA HIS A 170 -5.84 32.13 26.14
C HIS A 170 -5.75 33.67 26.07
N LYS A 171 -6.89 34.39 26.13
CA LYS A 171 -6.98 35.86 26.06
C LYS A 171 -6.27 36.51 24.86
N LYS A 172 -6.21 35.81 23.72
CA LYS A 172 -5.57 36.32 22.51
C LYS A 172 -6.54 37.13 21.66
N LYS A 173 -6.21 38.40 21.43
CA LYS A 173 -6.99 39.31 20.58
C LYS A 173 -6.70 39.17 19.07
N ARG A 174 -5.63 38.46 18.68
CA ARG A 174 -5.19 38.34 17.28
C ARG A 174 -4.79 36.91 16.97
N LEU A 175 -5.23 36.41 15.81
CA LEU A 175 -4.88 35.10 15.26
C LEU A 175 -4.20 35.26 13.89
N PRO A 176 -3.19 34.43 13.57
CA PRO A 176 -2.57 34.44 12.24
C PRO A 176 -3.58 34.06 11.14
N VAL A 177 -3.62 34.85 10.07
CA VAL A 177 -4.52 34.61 8.92
C VAL A 177 -4.21 33.29 8.21
N SER A 178 -2.94 32.86 8.21
CA SER A 178 -2.53 31.55 7.68
C SER A 178 -3.22 30.40 8.40
N LEU A 179 -3.21 30.41 9.74
CA LEU A 179 -3.82 29.37 10.57
C LEU A 179 -5.33 29.26 10.33
N VAL A 180 -6.01 30.40 10.17
CA VAL A 180 -7.45 30.45 9.85
C VAL A 180 -7.73 29.82 8.47
N LYS A 181 -6.91 30.11 7.47
CA LYS A 181 -7.04 29.55 6.11
C LYS A 181 -6.79 28.04 6.10
N ASP A 182 -5.78 27.59 6.82
CA ASP A 182 -5.41 26.17 6.91
C ASP A 182 -6.52 25.38 7.61
N LEU A 183 -7.07 25.91 8.71
CA LEU A 183 -8.15 25.27 9.43
C LEU A 183 -9.47 25.23 8.64
N TYR A 184 -9.77 26.30 7.88
CA TYR A 184 -10.97 26.36 7.03
C TYR A 184 -10.91 25.42 5.81
N SER A 185 -9.71 25.24 5.24
CA SER A 185 -9.52 24.37 4.07
C SER A 185 -9.44 22.89 4.44
N THR A 186 -9.09 22.59 5.69
CA THR A 186 -8.96 21.22 6.19
C THR A 186 -10.29 20.47 6.19
N THR A 187 -10.24 19.21 5.73
CA THR A 187 -11.39 18.28 5.68
C THR A 187 -11.23 17.09 6.63
N SER A 188 -10.07 16.93 7.26
CA SER A 188 -9.79 15.87 8.24
C SER A 188 -9.89 16.42 9.67
N ALA A 189 -10.53 15.68 10.57
CA ALA A 189 -10.64 16.05 11.98
C ALA A 189 -9.29 16.02 12.70
N GLU A 190 -8.43 15.04 12.39
CA GLU A 190 -7.11 14.87 13.01
C GLU A 190 -6.17 16.04 12.70
N VAL A 191 -6.12 16.46 11.43
CA VAL A 191 -5.32 17.61 11.00
C VAL A 191 -5.86 18.91 11.59
N ALA A 192 -7.19 19.01 11.77
CA ALA A 192 -7.78 20.16 12.43
C ALA A 192 -7.37 20.23 13.91
N GLU A 193 -7.31 19.10 14.62
CA GLU A 193 -6.83 19.05 16.01
C GLU A 193 -5.35 19.45 16.15
N GLU A 194 -4.49 18.97 15.25
CA GLU A 194 -3.08 19.39 15.24
C GLU A 194 -2.92 20.90 15.00
N LEU A 195 -3.74 21.49 14.12
CA LEU A 195 -3.74 22.93 13.87
C LEU A 195 -4.28 23.73 15.07
N LEU A 196 -5.28 23.20 15.77
CA LEU A 196 -5.80 23.82 16.99
C LEU A 196 -4.78 23.79 18.14
N GLN A 197 -3.95 22.76 18.24
CA GLN A 197 -2.84 22.71 19.22
C GLN A 197 -1.73 23.71 18.92
N LYS A 198 -1.58 24.10 17.65
CA LYS A 198 -0.62 25.14 17.22
C LYS A 198 -1.12 26.56 17.50
N VAL A 199 -2.36 26.73 17.98
CA VAL A 199 -2.80 28.00 18.57
C VAL A 199 -1.87 28.24 19.77
N PRO A 200 -0.95 29.22 19.71
CA PRO A 200 0.20 29.20 20.60
C PRO A 200 -0.27 29.38 22.05
N SER A 201 0.10 28.44 22.92
CA SER A 201 0.10 28.62 24.37
C SER A 201 0.95 29.86 24.71
N GLY A 202 0.49 30.68 25.65
CA GLY A 202 0.89 32.09 25.78
C GLY A 202 2.39 32.41 25.84
N ASN A 203 2.73 33.58 25.30
CA ASN A 203 3.55 34.57 26.00
C ASN A 203 2.60 35.68 26.45
#